data_AF-V6HYS0-F1
#
_entry.id   AF-V6HYS0-F1
#
_cell.length_a   1.000
_cell.length_b   1.000
_cell.length_c   1.000
_cell.angle_alpha   90.00
_cell.angle_beta   90.00
_cell.angle_gamma   90.00
#
_symmetry.space_group_name_H-M   'P 1'
#
loop_
_entity.id
_entity.type
_entity.pdbx_description
1 polymer ?
#
loop_
_entity_poly.entity_id
_entity_poly.type
_entity_poly.pdbx_seq_one_letter_code
_entity_poly.pdbx_strand_id
1 'polypeptide(L)' 'MKPSPVSFEERMNQVISPEQMKDLLSMMIRSRMSENPTDHKIDVKR' A
#
# COMPACT_ATOMS: atom_id res chain seq x y z
N MET A 1 -1.70 0.28 -21.49
CA MET A 1 -0.29 0.72 -21.42
C MET A 1 0.40 -0.09 -20.33
N LYS A 2 1.61 -0.59 -20.57
CA LYS A 2 2.37 -1.23 -19.48
C LYS A 2 2.86 -0.11 -18.54
N PRO A 3 2.78 -0.28 -17.20
CA PRO A 3 3.36 0.69 -16.29
C PRO A 3 4.85 0.84 -16.59
N SER A 4 5.34 2.07 -16.61
CA SER A 4 6.75 2.34 -16.80
C SER A 4 7.55 1.67 -15.69
N PRO A 5 8.72 1.07 -15.99
CA PRO A 5 9.58 0.53 -14.96
C PRO A 5 9.94 1.62 -13.95
N VAL A 6 9.70 1.33 -12.67
CA VAL A 6 10.14 2.19 -11.57
C VAL A 6 11.66 2.27 -11.59
N SER A 7 12.20 3.49 -11.51
CA SER A 7 13.64 3.73 -11.49
C SER A 7 14.29 3.12 -10.24
N PHE A 8 15.61 2.95 -10.29
CA PHE A 8 16.34 2.40 -9.14
C PHE A 8 16.19 3.27 -7.89
N GLU A 9 16.29 4.59 -8.05
CA GLU A 9 16.14 5.55 -6.95
C GLU A 9 14.76 5.45 -6.30
N GLU A 10 13.70 5.40 -7.11
CA GLU A 10 12.33 5.21 -6.62
C GLU A 10 12.15 3.88 -5.89
N ARG A 11 12.87 2.81 -6.27
CA ARG A 11 12.87 1.54 -5.52
C ARG A 11 13.57 1.67 -4.17
N MET A 12 14.70 2.37 -4.13
CA MET A 12 15.45 2.57 -2.88
C MET A 12 14.64 3.38 -1.87
N ASN A 13 13.85 4.34 -2.35
CA ASN A 13 12.95 5.15 -1.51
C ASN A 13 11.80 4.34 -0.87
N GLN A 14 11.59 3.08 -1.28
CA GLN A 14 10.59 2.18 -0.69
C GLN A 14 11.18 1.22 0.36
N VAL A 15 12.50 1.21 0.54
CA VAL A 15 13.16 0.35 1.52
C VAL A 15 12.98 0.95 2.91
N ILE A 16 12.37 0.18 3.80
CA ILE A 16 12.11 0.56 5.20
C ILE A 16 12.72 -0.46 6.17
N SER A 17 12.97 -0.06 7.42
CA SER A 17 13.44 -0.98 8.45
C SER A 17 12.35 -1.96 8.89
N PRO A 18 12.72 -3.12 9.46
CA PRO A 18 11.75 -4.06 10.02
C PRO A 18 10.84 -3.43 11.09
N GLU A 19 11.37 -2.54 11.91
CA GLU A 19 10.62 -1.82 12.95
C GLU A 19 9.57 -0.89 12.34
N GLN A 20 9.95 -0.13 11.30
CA GLN A 20 9.04 0.75 10.58
C GLN A 20 7.93 -0.04 9.86
N MET A 21 8.24 -1.23 9.35
CA MET A 21 7.25 -2.11 8.72
C MET A 21 6.18 -2.56 9.72
N LYS A 22 6.57 -2.90 10.96
CA LYS A 22 5.62 -3.30 12.00
C LYS A 22 4.62 -2.19 12.31
N ASP A 23 5.08 -0.95 12.44
CA ASP A 23 4.22 0.20 12.73
C ASP A 23 3.27 0.48 11.57
N LEU A 24 3.77 0.41 10.33
CA LEU A 24 2.98 0.57 9.11
C LEU A 24 1.89 -0.48 8.98
N LEU A 25 2.23 -1.76 9.14
CA LEU A 25 1.26 -2.86 9.06
C LEU A 25 0.21 -2.76 10.17
N SER A 26 0.63 -2.38 11.38
CA SER A 26 -0.28 -2.15 12.50
C SER A 26 -1.26 -1.02 12.20
N MET A 27 -0.81 0.05 11.54
CA MET A 27 -1.66 1.16 11.12
C MET A 27 -2.66 0.73 10.03
N MET A 28 -2.21 -0.02 9.03
CA MET A 28 -3.09 -0.53 7.96
C MET A 28 -4.20 -1.43 8.50
N ILE A 29 -3.90 -2.30 9.46
CA ILE A 29 -4.88 -3.19 10.07
C ILE A 29 -5.94 -2.38 10.83
N ARG A 30 -5.53 -1.36 11.59
CA ARG A 30 -6.47 -0.47 12.29
C ARG A 30 -7.34 0.34 11.32
N SER A 31 -6.77 0.86 10.22
CA SER A 31 -7.51 1.61 9.19
C SER A 31 -8.64 0.78 8.57
N ARG A 32 -8.32 -0.47 8.19
CA ARG A 32 -9.30 -1.38 7.58
C ARG A 32 -10.47 -1.74 8.51
N MET A 33 -10.28 -1.66 9.81
CA MET A 33 -11.34 -1.89 10.79
C MET A 33 -12.19 -0.64 11.06
N SER A 34 -11.67 0.56 10.73
CA SER A 34 -12.39 1.83 10.89
C SER A 34 -13.14 2.29 9.64
N GLU A 35 -12.80 1.78 8.46
CA GLU A 35 -13.48 2.14 7.21
C GLU A 35 -14.72 1.27 7.01
N ASN A 36 -15.88 1.92 6.88
CA ASN A 36 -17.12 1.25 6.48
C ASN A 36 -16.89 0.44 5.19
N PRO A 37 -17.39 -0.80 5.09
CA PRO A 37 -17.13 -1.73 3.98
C PRO A 37 -17.65 -1.27 2.60
N THR A 38 -18.20 -0.06 2.48
CA THR A 38 -18.78 0.51 1.27
C THR A 38 -17.81 1.30 0.39
N ASP A 39 -16.63 1.68 0.89
CA ASP A 39 -15.74 2.62 0.18
C ASP A 39 -14.73 1.97 -0.77
N HIS A 40 -14.42 0.67 -0.60
CA HIS A 40 -13.49 -0.02 -1.51
C HIS A 40 -14.22 -0.60 -2.73
N LYS A 41 -14.69 0.29 -3.62
CA LYS A 41 -15.09 -0.07 -4.99
C LYS A 41 -13.83 -0.45 -5.78
N ILE A 42 -13.38 -1.68 -5.63
CA ILE A 42 -12.40 -2.27 -6.56
C ILE A 42 -13.17 -2.46 -7.88
N ASP A 43 -13.10 -1.49 -8.78
CA ASP A 43 -13.68 -1.58 -10.13
C ASP A 43 -12.86 -2.60 -10.93
N VAL A 44 -13.16 -3.88 -10.73
CA VAL A 44 -12.67 -4.95 -11.59
C VAL A 44 -13.60 -5.01 -12.80
N LYS A 45 -13.41 -4.07 -13.73
CA LYS A 45 -13.98 -4.18 -15.08
C LYS A 45 -13.16 -5.23 -15.83
N ARG A 46 -13.75 -6.42 -15.97
CA ARG A 46 -13.21 -7.58 -16.68
C ARG A 46 -13.67 -7.59 -18.13
#